data_AF-A0A946VIN7-F1
#
_entry.id   AF-A0A946VIN7-F1
#
_cell.length_a   1.000
_cell.length_b   1.000
_cell.length_c   1.000
_cell.angle_alpha   90.00
_cell.angle_beta   90.00
_cell.angle_gamma   90.00
#
_symmetry.space_group_name_H-M   'P 1'
#
loop_
_entity.id
_entity.type
_entity.pdbx_description
1 polymer ?
#
loop_
_entity_poly.entity_id
_entity_poly.type
_entity_poly.pdbx_seq_one_letter_code
_entity_poly.pdbx_strand_id
1 'polypeptide(L)'
;MSKKSNPTFIGAFVVGAIALAVTTVILLGGGKIFSDRSTYVTYFEGSIQGLRVGANVNFRGVRIGQVRRINVRFEESMLNFDLPVIIELEP
;
A
#
# COMPACT_ATOMS: atom_id res chain seq x y z
N MET A 1 -17.17 49.54 -24.64
CA MET A 1 -16.09 48.84 -25.38
C MET A 1 -15.85 47.49 -24.71
N SER A 2 -16.22 46.40 -25.38
CA SER A 2 -16.16 45.03 -24.86
C SER A 2 -14.72 44.51 -24.91
N LYS A 3 -14.08 44.37 -23.75
CA LYS A 3 -12.75 43.77 -23.61
C LYS A 3 -12.86 42.29 -23.97
N LYS A 4 -12.37 41.88 -25.15
CA LYS A 4 -12.38 40.48 -25.58
C LYS A 4 -11.55 39.64 -24.60
N SER A 5 -12.15 38.58 -24.08
CA SER A 5 -11.49 37.58 -23.23
C SER A 5 -10.30 36.98 -24.00
N ASN A 6 -9.12 36.92 -23.37
CA ASN A 6 -7.95 36.31 -23.97
C ASN A 6 -7.92 34.80 -23.63
N PRO A 7 -8.25 33.90 -24.57
CA PRO A 7 -8.37 32.46 -24.30
C PRO A 7 -7.05 31.82 -23.84
N THR A 8 -5.91 32.41 -24.20
CA THR A 8 -4.58 31.94 -23.79
C THR A 8 -4.39 32.03 -22.28
N PHE A 9 -4.93 33.07 -21.62
CA PHE A 9 -4.84 33.19 -20.16
C PHE A 9 -5.66 32.12 -19.44
N ILE A 10 -6.81 31.75 -20.00
CA ILE A 10 -7.66 30.69 -19.46
C ILE A 10 -6.93 29.35 -19.59
N GLY A 11 -6.34 29.08 -20.75
CA GLY A 11 -5.53 27.88 -20.97
C GLY A 11 -4.34 27.79 -20.01
N ALA A 12 -3.59 28.88 -19.85
CA ALA A 12 -2.44 28.93 -18.94
C ALA A 12 -2.84 28.69 -17.47
N PHE A 13 -3.97 29.23 -17.03
CA PHE A 13 -4.49 28.99 -15.69
C PHE A 13 -4.87 27.52 -15.46
N VAL A 14 -5.56 26.90 -16.43
CA VAL A 14 -5.95 25.48 -16.34
C VAL A 14 -4.73 24.57 -16.30
N VAL A 15 -3.75 24.79 -17.17
CA VAL A 15 -2.49 24.03 -17.17
C VAL A 15 -1.74 24.21 -15.85
N GLY A 16 -1.66 25.44 -15.35
CA GLY A 16 -1.04 25.73 -14.05
C GLY A 16 -1.74 25.01 -12.88
N ALA A 17 -3.09 25.01 -12.86
CA ALA A 17 -3.86 24.32 -11.82
C ALA A 17 -3.65 22.81 -11.85
N ILE A 18 -3.62 22.21 -13.05
CA ILE A 18 -3.35 20.77 -13.22
C ILE A 18 -1.93 20.44 -12.74
N ALA A 19 -0.93 21.23 -13.14
CA ALA A 19 0.46 21.02 -12.73
C ALA A 19 0.60 21.11 -11.20
N LEU A 20 -0.07 22.08 -10.57
CA LEU A 20 -0.06 22.25 -9.12
C LEU A 20 -0.77 21.09 -8.40
N ALA A 21 -1.89 20.61 -8.94
CA ALA A 21 -2.59 19.45 -8.39
C ALA A 21 -1.72 18.19 -8.47
N VAL A 22 -1.09 17.92 -9.62
CA VAL A 22 -0.17 16.78 -9.79
C VAL A 22 1.01 16.87 -8.82
N THR A 23 1.63 18.05 -8.71
CA THR A 23 2.74 18.29 -7.79
C THR A 23 2.31 18.03 -6.34
N THR A 24 1.12 18.48 -5.96
CA THR A 24 0.56 18.26 -4.61
C THR A 24 0.34 16.77 -4.34
N VAL A 25 -0.25 16.03 -5.29
CA VAL A 25 -0.46 14.58 -5.17
C VAL A 25 0.86 13.83 -5.02
N ILE A 26 1.89 14.20 -5.78
CA ILE A 26 3.21 13.56 -5.69
C ILE A 26 3.86 13.85 -4.33
N LEU A 27 3.83 15.10 -3.87
CA LEU A 27 4.41 15.49 -2.58
C LEU A 27 3.68 14.84 -1.39
N LEU A 28 2.34 14.81 -1.42
CA LEU A 28 1.52 14.19 -0.37
C LEU A 28 1.52 12.66 -0.44
N GLY A 29 1.78 12.07 -1.62
CA GLY A 29 1.95 10.63 -1.81
C GLY A 29 3.14 10.05 -1.03
N GLY A 30 4.06 10.92 -0.58
CA GLY A 30 4.91 10.69 0.59
C GLY A 30 5.75 9.42 0.53
N GLY A 31 6.30 9.07 -0.63
CA GLY A 31 7.17 7.89 -0.81
C GLY A 31 6.51 6.54 -0.53
N LYS A 32 5.25 6.49 -0.06
CA LYS A 32 4.51 5.24 0.22
C LYS A 32 4.28 4.40 -1.04
N ILE A 33 4.29 5.05 -2.21
CA ILE A 33 4.21 4.41 -3.53
C ILE A 33 5.55 3.76 -3.93
N PHE A 34 6.66 4.24 -3.38
CA PHE A 34 8.04 3.84 -3.71
C PHE A 34 8.80 3.23 -2.53
N SER A 35 8.12 2.84 -1.45
CA SER A 35 8.76 2.21 -0.29
C SER A 35 9.06 0.75 -0.64
N ASP A 36 10.33 0.38 -0.61
CA ASP A 36 10.82 -1.00 -0.77
C ASP A 36 10.33 -1.86 0.41
N ARG A 37 9.06 -2.27 0.35
CA ARG A 37 8.47 -3.17 1.35
C ARG A 37 8.97 -4.58 1.11
N SER A 38 9.78 -5.09 2.04
CA SER A 38 10.24 -6.48 1.99
C SER A 38 9.09 -7.40 2.37
N THR A 39 8.67 -8.24 1.42
CA THR A 39 7.56 -9.19 1.61
C THR A 39 8.10 -10.56 2.02
N TYR A 40 7.58 -11.11 3.12
CA TYR A 40 7.94 -12.43 3.61
C TYR A 40 6.70 -13.32 3.70
N VAL A 41 6.90 -14.62 3.53
CA VAL A 41 5.87 -15.65 3.72
C VAL A 41 6.23 -16.42 4.98
N THR A 42 5.29 -16.47 5.93
CA THR A 42 5.43 -17.25 7.17
C THR A 42 4.38 -18.35 7.18
N TYR A 43 4.79 -19.56 7.55
CA TYR A 43 3.91 -20.70 7.72
C TYR A 43 3.62 -20.89 9.20
N PHE A 44 2.34 -21.08 9.52
CA PHE A 44 1.88 -21.34 10.87
C PHE A 44 1.34 -22.77 10.96
N GLU A 45 1.87 -23.56 11.89
CA GLU A 45 1.42 -24.93 12.17
C GLU A 45 0.15 -24.95 13.05
N GLY A 46 -0.17 -23.83 13.69
CA GLY A 46 -1.32 -23.68 14.59
C GLY A 46 -2.43 -22.80 14.04
N SER A 47 -3.50 -22.65 14.84
CA SER A 47 -4.62 -21.78 14.51
C SER A 47 -4.21 -20.31 14.43
N ILE A 48 -4.53 -19.66 13.32
CA ILE A 48 -4.40 -18.21 13.11
C ILE A 48 -5.72 -17.46 13.42
N GLN A 49 -6.59 -18.06 14.24
CA GLN A 49 -7.87 -17.47 14.59
C GLN A 49 -7.70 -16.08 15.22
N GLY A 50 -8.42 -15.10 14.68
CA GLY A 50 -8.33 -13.71 15.11
C GLY A 50 -7.22 -12.90 14.43
N LEU A 51 -6.34 -13.53 13.65
CA LEU A 51 -5.40 -12.80 12.80
C LEU A 51 -6.15 -12.14 11.64
N ARG A 52 -5.89 -10.85 11.41
CA ARG A 52 -6.56 -10.05 10.37
C ARG A 52 -5.53 -9.41 9.45
N VAL A 53 -5.93 -9.23 8.19
CA VAL A 53 -5.18 -8.39 7.24
C VAL A 53 -5.07 -6.98 7.83
N GLY A 54 -3.86 -6.42 7.82
CA GLY A 54 -3.51 -5.15 8.45
C GLY A 54 -3.06 -5.24 9.91
N ALA A 55 -3.06 -6.43 10.52
CA ALA A 55 -2.51 -6.60 11.88
C ALA A 55 -1.03 -6.23 11.93
N ASN A 56 -0.58 -5.62 13.03
CA ASN A 56 0.82 -5.23 13.21
C ASN A 56 1.69 -6.48 13.40
N VAL A 57 2.82 -6.50 12.70
CA VAL A 57 3.90 -7.46 12.98
C VAL A 57 4.84 -6.78 13.96
N ASN A 58 4.93 -7.32 15.18
CA ASN A 58 5.74 -6.77 16.25
C ASN A 58 6.94 -7.67 16.53
N PHE A 59 8.13 -7.08 16.65
CA PHE A 59 9.32 -7.75 17.14
C PHE A 59 9.77 -7.06 18.42
N ARG A 60 9.82 -7.82 19.53
CA ARG A 60 10.21 -7.30 20.85
C ARG A 60 9.42 -6.06 21.28
N GLY A 61 8.13 -6.00 20.95
CA GLY A 61 7.25 -4.88 21.27
C GLY A 61 7.32 -3.69 20.29
N VAL A 62 8.22 -3.72 19.30
CA VAL A 62 8.31 -2.69 18.25
C VAL A 62 7.60 -3.16 17.00
N ARG A 63 6.75 -2.32 16.41
CA ARG A 63 6.13 -2.59 15.11
C ARG A 63 7.20 -2.57 14.03
N ILE A 64 7.34 -3.69 13.31
CA ILE A 64 8.28 -3.87 12.20
C ILE A 64 7.56 -4.08 10.86
N GLY A 65 6.24 -4.16 10.86
CA GLY A 65 5.50 -4.42 9.64
C GLY A 65 4.00 -4.61 9.84
N GLN A 66 3.38 -5.21 8.83
CA GLN A 66 1.94 -5.50 8.80
C GLN A 66 1.62 -6.78 8.04
N VAL A 67 0.55 -7.46 8.44
CA VAL A 67 0.01 -8.61 7.71
C VAL A 67 -0.65 -8.12 6.43
N ARG A 68 -0.13 -8.55 5.28
CA ARG A 68 -0.63 -8.14 3.97
C ARG A 68 -1.74 -9.04 3.45
N ARG A 69 -1.59 -10.35 3.65
CA ARG A 69 -2.54 -11.35 3.14
C ARG A 69 -2.49 -12.61 4.00
N ILE A 70 -3.63 -13.27 4.11
CA ILE A 70 -3.75 -14.58 4.75
C ILE A 70 -4.28 -15.52 3.68
N ASN A 71 -3.56 -16.60 3.42
CA ASN A 71 -3.95 -17.64 2.48
C ASN A 71 -4.10 -18.95 3.24
N VAL A 72 -5.04 -19.77 2.78
CA VAL A 72 -5.22 -21.15 3.24
C VAL A 72 -4.93 -22.03 2.04
N ARG A 73 -3.93 -22.89 2.14
CA ARG A 73 -3.64 -23.89 1.12
C ARG A 73 -3.89 -25.27 1.73
N PHE A 74 -4.65 -26.07 1.00
CA PHE A 74 -4.87 -27.47 1.31
C PHE A 74 -4.06 -28.29 0.31
N GLU A 75 -3.08 -29.04 0.81
CA GLU A 75 -2.28 -29.94 -0.03
C GLU A 75 -2.80 -31.37 0.14
N GLU A 76 -3.60 -31.81 -0.83
CA GLU A 76 -4.26 -33.13 -0.83
C GLU A 76 -3.26 -34.30 -0.73
N SER A 77 -2.03 -34.13 -1.20
CA SER A 77 -1.00 -35.18 -1.21
C SER A 77 -0.38 -35.47 0.14
N MET A 78 -0.41 -34.52 1.09
CA MET A 78 0.20 -34.67 2.42
C MET A 78 -0.81 -34.58 3.57
N LEU A 79 -2.10 -34.36 3.29
CA LEU A 79 -3.13 -34.10 4.33
C LEU A 79 -2.70 -32.97 5.30
N ASN A 80 -1.83 -32.06 4.84
CA ASN A 80 -1.31 -30.95 5.62
C ASN A 80 -2.02 -29.66 5.21
N PHE A 81 -2.43 -28.89 6.21
CA PHE A 81 -3.01 -27.56 6.03
C PHE A 81 -1.89 -26.54 6.20
N ASP A 82 -1.44 -25.97 5.08
CA ASP A 82 -0.47 -24.88 5.13
C ASP A 82 -1.23 -23.55 5.19
N LEU A 83 -0.89 -22.75 6.20
CA LEU A 83 -1.45 -21.42 6.42
C LEU A 83 -0.41 -20.34 6.12
N PRO A 84 -0.09 -20.08 4.83
CA PRO A 84 0.85 -19.03 4.48
C PRO A 84 0.26 -17.66 4.79
N VAL A 85 0.92 -16.94 5.68
CA VAL A 85 0.65 -15.54 6.00
C VAL A 85 1.74 -14.70 5.36
N ILE A 86 1.31 -13.78 4.50
CA ILE A 86 2.17 -12.84 3.81
C ILE A 86 2.28 -11.58 4.68
N ILE A 87 3.49 -11.24 5.08
CA ILE A 87 3.79 -10.05 5.87
C ILE A 87 4.66 -9.10 5.04
N GLU A 88 4.42 -7.80 5.20
CA GLU A 88 5.28 -6.75 4.68
C GLU A 88 6.01 -6.12 5.85
N LEU A 89 7.34 -6.15 5.81
CA LEU A 89 8.18 -5.43 6.76
C LEU A 89 8.45 -4.02 6.24
N GLU A 90 8.45 -3.07 7.16
CA GLU A 90 8.85 -1.70 6.89
C GLU A 90 10.37 -1.59 7.07
N PRO A 91 11.10 -0.98 6.12
CA PRO A 91 12.54 -0.79 6.22
C PRO A 91 12.94 0.13 7.38
#